data_AF-A0A6C0EYS4-F1
#
_entry.id   AF-A0A6C0EYS4-F1
#
_cell.length_a   1.000
_cell.length_b   1.000
_cell.length_c   1.000
_cell.angle_alpha   90.00
_cell.angle_beta   90.00
_cell.angle_gamma   90.00
#
_symmetry.space_group_name_H-M   'P 1'
#
loop_
_entity.id
_entity.type
_entity.pdbx_description
1 polymer ?
#
loop_
_entity_poly.entity_id
_entity_poly.type
_entity_poly.pdbx_seq_one_letter_code
_entity_poly.pdbx_strand_id
1 'polypeptide(L)'
;MKTSDLLSAIFIIVVFIGLYVLSFLVIGTKYIQDNWPLYRCNPSVMPFSSMFGHDTSKNFTYCIQNMQTDYMGYLLEPINYMTSVTLGSLGDISGTLNNFRNMFSHIRDSITGIVTGIFSVFLNLLIEFQKITMGIKDLMGKTVGILTTLLYVVDGTVMTMESGWNGPPGQLVRSIGHI
;
A
#
# COMPACT_ATOMS: atom_id res chain seq x y z
N MET A 1 91.64 5.13 51.40
CA MET A 1 91.48 4.74 49.98
C MET A 1 91.61 6.01 49.15
N LYS A 2 92.49 6.05 48.15
CA LYS A 2 92.70 7.27 47.36
C LYS A 2 91.44 7.52 46.55
N THR A 3 90.94 8.75 46.54
CA THR A 3 89.75 9.18 45.77
C THR A 3 89.86 8.82 44.27
N SER A 4 91.09 8.74 43.76
CA SER A 4 91.43 8.25 42.42
C SER A 4 91.00 6.80 42.16
N ASP A 5 91.08 5.92 43.16
CA ASP A 5 90.71 4.50 43.01
C ASP A 5 89.20 4.34 42.93
N LEU A 6 88.46 5.16 43.68
CA LEU A 6 86.99 5.18 43.70
C LEU A 6 86.41 5.72 42.38
N LEU A 7 87.00 6.77 41.81
CA LEU A 7 86.62 7.31 40.50
C LEU A 7 86.89 6.31 39.36
N SER A 8 88.01 5.59 39.43
CA SER A 8 88.37 4.57 38.44
C SER A 8 87.38 3.39 38.46
N ALA A 9 86.95 2.95 39.65
CA ALA A 9 85.95 1.89 39.80
C ALA A 9 84.57 2.29 39.27
N ILE A 10 84.12 3.52 39.55
CA ILE A 10 82.84 4.05 39.03
C ILE A 10 82.88 4.14 37.50
N PHE A 11 83.99 4.60 36.92
CA PHE A 11 84.15 4.68 35.48
C PHE A 11 84.02 3.31 34.79
N ILE A 12 84.66 2.27 35.35
CA ILE A 12 84.57 0.90 34.81
C ILE A 12 83.13 0.37 34.87
N ILE A 13 82.41 0.62 35.97
CA ILE A 13 81.00 0.20 36.12
C ILE A 13 80.12 0.91 35.09
N VAL A 14 80.28 2.22 34.89
CA VAL A 14 79.52 2.98 33.89
C VAL A 14 79.80 2.48 32.47
N VAL A 15 81.05 2.15 32.14
CA VAL A 15 81.41 1.58 30.84
C VAL A 15 80.77 0.20 30.64
N PHE A 16 80.76 -0.66 31.67
CA PHE A 16 80.11 -1.97 31.61
C PHE A 16 78.58 -1.85 31.42
N ILE A 17 77.94 -0.93 32.14
CA ILE A 17 76.50 -0.64 31.97
C ILE A 17 76.24 -0.13 30.55
N GLY A 18 77.08 0.77 30.03
CA GLY A 18 76.98 1.27 28.67
C GLY A 18 77.08 0.16 27.62
N LEU A 19 78.06 -0.75 27.75
CA LEU A 19 78.22 -1.89 26.85
C LEU A 19 77.04 -2.87 26.90
N TYR A 20 76.48 -3.10 28.09
CA TYR A 20 75.30 -3.95 28.26
C TYR A 20 74.07 -3.37 27.58
N VAL A 21 73.80 -2.08 27.78
CA VAL A 21 72.66 -1.38 27.16
C VAL A 21 72.80 -1.36 25.64
N LEU A 22 73.98 -1.07 25.10
CA LEU A 22 74.23 -1.10 23.65
C LEU A 22 73.99 -2.49 23.07
N SER A 23 74.43 -3.55 23.76
CA SER A 23 74.22 -4.93 23.32
C SER A 23 72.74 -5.30 23.29
N PHE A 24 71.98 -4.91 24.32
CA PHE A 24 70.54 -5.14 24.39
C PHE A 24 69.78 -4.42 23.26
N LEU A 25 70.12 -3.16 23.00
CA LEU A 25 69.50 -2.38 21.92
C LEU A 25 69.78 -2.99 20.55
N VAL A 26 71.01 -3.44 20.28
CA VAL A 26 71.38 -4.07 18.99
C VAL A 26 70.61 -5.37 18.76
N ILE A 27 70.39 -6.17 19.80
CA ILE A 27 69.59 -7.41 19.71
C ILE A 27 68.12 -7.08 19.47
N GLY A 28 67.57 -6.10 20.20
CA GLY A 28 66.18 -5.66 20.06
C GLY A 28 65.88 -5.09 18.67
N THR A 29 66.78 -4.29 18.11
CA THR A 29 66.62 -3.74 16.76
C THR A 29 66.68 -4.82 15.68
N LYS A 30 67.57 -5.82 15.82
CA LYS A 30 67.65 -6.95 14.88
C LYS A 30 66.37 -7.79 14.91
N TYR A 31 65.83 -8.07 16.10
CA TYR A 31 64.60 -8.84 16.23
C TYR A 31 63.39 -8.16 15.56
N ILE A 32 63.28 -6.84 15.68
CA ILE A 32 62.24 -6.04 15.01
C ILE A 32 62.44 -6.03 13.49
N GLN A 33 63.69 -5.94 13.04
CA GLN A 33 64.03 -5.96 11.62
C GLN A 33 63.70 -7.31 10.96
N ASP A 34 63.98 -8.42 11.65
CA ASP A 34 63.65 -9.77 11.18
C ASP A 34 62.14 -10.03 11.12
N ASN A 35 61.37 -9.39 12.00
CA ASN A 35 59.90 -9.54 12.09
C ASN A 35 59.15 -8.27 11.64
N TRP A 36 59.74 -7.49 10.74
CA TRP A 36 59.20 -6.20 10.32
C TRP A 36 57.72 -6.22 9.90
N PRO A 37 57.21 -7.21 9.14
CA PRO A 37 55.79 -7.25 8.74
C PRO A 37 54.80 -7.27 9.90
N LEU A 38 55.20 -7.82 11.05
CA LEU A 38 54.35 -7.91 12.24
C LEU A 38 54.36 -6.61 13.05
N TYR A 39 55.51 -5.94 13.14
CA TYR A 39 55.70 -4.76 13.99
C TYR A 39 55.59 -3.41 13.27
N ARG A 40 55.56 -3.40 11.93
CA ARG A 40 55.47 -2.18 11.10
C ARG A 40 54.29 -1.26 11.43
N CYS A 41 53.16 -1.82 11.86
CA CYS A 41 51.96 -1.06 12.22
C CYS A 41 51.82 -0.83 13.73
N ASN A 42 52.82 -1.22 14.53
CA ASN A 42 52.81 -0.97 15.96
C ASN A 42 53.18 0.51 16.24
N PRO A 43 52.33 1.28 16.94
CA PRO A 43 52.53 2.70 17.20
C PRO A 43 53.88 3.04 17.87
N SER A 44 54.43 2.11 18.66
CA SER A 44 55.69 2.32 19.39
C SER A 44 56.94 2.18 18.52
N VAL A 45 56.84 1.49 17.37
CA VAL A 45 57.98 1.18 16.48
C VAL A 45 57.90 1.98 15.18
N MET A 46 56.69 2.33 14.75
CA MET A 46 56.41 3.03 13.50
C MET A 46 57.19 4.35 13.32
N PRO A 47 57.34 5.24 14.33
CA PRO A 47 58.11 6.48 14.19
C PRO A 47 59.60 6.22 13.92
N PHE A 48 60.10 5.06 14.33
CA PHE A 48 61.49 4.65 14.18
C PHE A 48 61.72 3.75 12.95
N SER A 49 60.72 3.59 12.08
CA SER A 49 60.85 2.81 10.82
C SER A 49 62.01 3.26 9.93
N SER A 50 62.39 4.54 9.99
CA SER A 50 63.56 5.08 9.29
C SER A 50 64.88 4.46 9.76
N MET A 51 64.97 4.05 11.04
CA MET A 51 66.14 3.34 11.58
C MET A 51 66.29 1.91 11.04
N PHE A 52 65.21 1.34 10.51
CA PHE A 52 65.17 -0.02 9.96
C PHE A 52 65.26 -0.05 8.42
N GLY A 53 65.56 1.08 7.78
CA GLY A 53 65.69 1.19 6.33
C GLY A 53 64.37 1.36 5.57
N HIS A 54 63.28 1.68 6.28
CA HIS A 54 61.97 1.90 5.69
C HIS A 54 61.50 3.34 5.86
N ASP A 55 60.87 3.89 4.83
CA ASP A 55 60.31 5.24 4.85
C ASP A 55 59.12 5.31 5.82
N THR A 56 59.23 6.21 6.81
CA THR A 56 58.25 6.42 7.88
C THR A 56 56.92 6.90 7.34
N SER A 57 56.94 7.80 6.34
CA SER A 57 55.74 8.31 5.71
C SER A 57 55.03 7.21 4.92
N LYS A 58 55.78 6.41 4.15
CA LYS A 58 55.18 5.32 3.35
C LYS A 58 54.60 4.21 4.24
N ASN A 59 55.27 3.84 5.32
CA ASN A 59 54.74 2.84 6.26
C ASN A 59 53.51 3.36 7.02
N PHE A 60 53.52 4.63 7.43
CA PHE A 60 52.36 5.25 8.05
C PHE A 60 51.15 5.23 7.11
N THR A 61 51.32 5.69 5.86
CA THR A 61 50.26 5.67 4.85
C THR A 61 49.74 4.25 4.61
N TYR A 62 50.62 3.25 4.50
CA TYR A 62 50.20 1.87 4.32
C TYR A 62 49.38 1.35 5.51
N CYS A 63 49.85 1.55 6.75
CA CYS A 63 49.16 1.04 7.93
C CYS A 63 47.81 1.73 8.14
N ILE A 64 47.71 3.03 7.87
CA ILE A 64 46.44 3.76 7.90
C ILE A 64 45.49 3.26 6.81
N GLN A 65 45.97 3.02 5.60
CA GLN A 65 45.15 2.47 4.51
C GLN A 65 44.61 1.07 4.85
N ASN A 66 45.45 0.20 5.41
CA ASN A 66 45.01 -1.14 5.82
C ASN A 66 43.99 -1.08 6.97
N MET A 67 44.24 -0.28 8.02
CA MET A 67 43.29 -0.12 9.13
C MET A 67 41.96 0.52 8.68
N GLN A 68 41.97 1.43 7.71
CA GLN A 68 40.74 2.00 7.15
C GLN A 68 39.91 0.94 6.40
N THR A 69 40.56 -0.05 5.79
CA THR A 69 39.86 -1.13 5.08
C THR A 69 39.09 -2.02 6.06
N ASP A 70 39.67 -2.29 7.23
CA ASP A 70 39.00 -3.05 8.30
C ASP A 70 37.85 -2.24 8.94
N TYR A 71 38.00 -0.92 9.04
CA TYR A 71 36.95 -0.02 9.54
C TYR A 71 35.83 0.27 8.52
N MET A 72 36.06 -0.07 7.26
CA MET A 72 35.10 0.15 6.17
C MET A 72 33.80 -0.60 6.43
N GLY A 73 33.85 -1.80 7.04
CA GLY A 73 32.67 -2.57 7.40
C GLY A 73 31.74 -1.82 8.37
N TYR A 74 32.31 -1.18 9.39
CA TYR A 74 31.57 -0.36 10.35
C TYR A 74 31.04 0.94 9.73
N LEU A 75 31.80 1.56 8.83
CA LEU A 75 31.36 2.75 8.10
C LEU A 75 30.24 2.45 7.08
N LEU A 76 30.23 1.25 6.51
CA LEU A 76 29.20 0.81 5.56
C LEU A 76 27.90 0.36 6.25
N GLU A 77 27.91 0.08 7.56
CA GLU A 77 26.73 -0.32 8.34
C GLU A 77 25.55 0.67 8.21
N PRO A 78 25.73 2.00 8.41
CA PRO A 78 24.66 2.98 8.18
C PRO A 78 24.20 3.05 6.71
N ILE A 79 25.08 2.82 5.74
CA ILE A 79 24.71 2.80 4.31
C ILE A 79 23.85 1.57 3.99
N ASN A 80 24.19 0.41 4.56
CA ASN A 80 23.39 -0.80 4.44
C ASN A 80 22.01 -0.64 5.09
N TYR A 81 21.93 0.02 6.25
CA TYR A 81 20.66 0.36 6.89
C TYR A 81 19.81 1.31 6.04
N MET A 82 20.39 2.37 5.49
CA MET A 82 19.68 3.28 4.58
C MET A 82 19.16 2.57 3.32
N THR A 83 19.93 1.61 2.81
CA THR A 83 19.54 0.80 1.65
C THR A 83 18.38 -0.14 1.97
N SER A 84 18.37 -0.77 3.16
CA SER A 84 17.28 -1.66 3.58
C SER A 84 15.98 -0.89 3.85
N VAL A 85 16.07 0.32 4.43
CA VAL A 85 14.91 1.21 4.62
C VAL A 85 14.33 1.64 3.26
N THR A 86 15.19 2.00 2.30
CA THR A 86 14.76 2.39 0.94
C THR A 86 14.06 1.23 0.21
N LEU A 87 14.58 0.01 0.35
CA LEU A 87 13.93 -1.20 -0.18
C LEU A 87 12.61 -1.51 0.51
N GLY A 88 12.49 -1.27 1.82
CA GLY A 88 11.24 -1.40 2.57
C GLY A 88 10.15 -0.44 2.08
N SER A 89 10.50 0.81 1.79
CA SER A 89 9.56 1.80 1.25
C SER A 89 9.02 1.46 -0.15
N LEU A 90 9.76 0.67 -0.94
CA LEU A 90 9.24 0.15 -2.22
C LEU A 90 8.12 -0.89 -2.01
N GLY A 91 8.09 -1.59 -0.87
CA GLY A 91 7.01 -2.49 -0.49
C GLY A 91 5.68 -1.75 -0.23
N ASP A 92 5.76 -0.56 0.36
CA ASP A 92 4.61 0.31 0.66
C ASP A 92 3.94 0.91 -0.58
N ILE A 93 4.62 0.89 -1.73
CA ILE A 93 4.02 1.27 -3.02
C ILE A 93 2.88 0.31 -3.38
N SER A 94 2.99 -0.98 -3.04
CA SER A 94 1.90 -1.94 -3.26
C SER A 94 0.68 -1.64 -2.39
N GLY A 95 0.90 -1.25 -1.13
CA GLY A 95 -0.16 -0.83 -0.21
C GLY A 95 -0.87 0.43 -0.70
N THR A 96 -0.08 1.40 -1.19
CA THR A 96 -0.61 2.64 -1.76
C THR A 96 -1.43 2.39 -3.03
N LEU A 97 -0.95 1.54 -3.94
CA LEU A 97 -1.69 1.12 -5.14
C LEU A 97 -3.00 0.40 -4.78
N ASN A 98 -2.99 -0.42 -3.74
CA ASN A 98 -4.19 -1.10 -3.26
C ASN A 98 -5.20 -0.11 -2.67
N ASN A 99 -4.74 0.91 -1.95
CA ASN A 99 -5.61 1.99 -1.46
C ASN A 99 -6.25 2.79 -2.61
N PHE A 100 -5.51 3.08 -3.68
CA PHE A 100 -6.08 3.69 -4.88
C PHE A 100 -7.15 2.78 -5.52
N ARG A 101 -6.91 1.47 -5.62
CA ARG A 101 -7.91 0.51 -6.12
C ARG A 101 -9.17 0.48 -5.26
N ASN A 102 -9.02 0.48 -3.93
CA ASN A 102 -10.14 0.53 -3.01
C ASN A 102 -10.95 1.83 -3.13
N MET A 103 -10.28 2.97 -3.29
CA MET A 103 -10.96 4.26 -3.55
C MET A 103 -11.79 4.20 -4.83
N PHE A 104 -11.25 3.65 -5.93
CA PHE A 104 -12.00 3.46 -7.17
C PHE A 104 -13.17 2.48 -7.01
N SER A 105 -13.02 1.42 -6.21
CA SER A 105 -14.13 0.52 -5.87
C SER A 105 -15.24 1.28 -5.16
N HIS A 106 -14.91 2.05 -4.12
CA HIS A 106 -15.89 2.84 -3.38
C HIS A 106 -16.63 3.86 -4.25
N ILE A 107 -15.92 4.53 -5.16
CA ILE A 107 -16.55 5.45 -6.13
C ILE A 107 -17.53 4.68 -7.03
N ARG A 108 -17.10 3.54 -7.59
CA ARG A 108 -17.94 2.71 -8.45
C ARG A 108 -19.18 2.21 -7.71
N ASP A 109 -19.02 1.72 -6.49
CA ASP A 109 -20.12 1.19 -5.68
C ASP A 109 -21.11 2.30 -5.30
N SER A 110 -20.61 3.48 -4.97
CA SER A 110 -21.43 4.66 -4.69
C SER A 110 -22.26 5.08 -5.92
N ILE A 111 -21.62 5.18 -7.09
CA ILE A 111 -22.32 5.51 -8.35
C ILE A 111 -23.36 4.43 -8.67
N THR A 112 -23.01 3.16 -8.51
CA THR A 112 -23.94 2.03 -8.75
C THR A 112 -25.12 2.09 -7.79
N GLY A 113 -24.90 2.43 -6.53
CA GLY A 113 -25.97 2.62 -5.53
C GLY A 113 -26.92 3.77 -5.89
N ILE A 114 -26.38 4.89 -6.35
CA ILE A 114 -27.20 6.04 -6.80
C ILE A 114 -28.05 5.65 -8.01
N VAL A 115 -27.44 5.04 -9.03
CA VAL A 115 -28.12 4.65 -10.27
C VAL A 115 -29.21 3.62 -9.98
N THR A 116 -28.91 2.58 -9.20
CA THR A 116 -29.91 1.55 -8.84
C THR A 116 -31.05 2.12 -8.00
N GLY A 117 -30.76 3.04 -7.06
CA GLY A 117 -31.79 3.75 -6.31
C GLY A 117 -32.74 4.55 -7.20
N ILE A 118 -32.19 5.30 -8.16
CA ILE A 118 -32.99 6.06 -9.14
C ILE A 118 -33.86 5.13 -9.98
N PHE A 119 -33.29 4.08 -10.57
CA PHE A 119 -34.06 3.12 -11.38
C PHE A 119 -35.15 2.40 -10.57
N SER A 120 -34.91 2.11 -9.30
CA SER A 120 -35.91 1.50 -8.41
C SER A 120 -37.14 2.40 -8.22
N VAL A 121 -36.93 3.70 -8.02
CA VAL A 121 -38.03 4.68 -7.93
C VAL A 121 -38.77 4.78 -9.27
N PHE A 122 -38.05 4.84 -10.39
CA PHE A 122 -38.67 4.87 -11.72
C PHE A 122 -39.53 3.63 -12.00
N LEU A 123 -39.08 2.43 -11.61
CA LEU A 123 -39.87 1.20 -11.75
C LEU A 123 -41.17 1.27 -10.95
N ASN A 124 -41.12 1.73 -9.70
CA ASN A 124 -42.32 1.89 -8.87
C ASN A 124 -43.29 2.90 -9.49
N LEU A 125 -42.77 4.01 -10.00
CA LEU A 125 -43.57 5.04 -10.68
C LEU A 125 -44.23 4.49 -11.95
N LEU A 126 -43.50 3.72 -12.77
CA LEU A 126 -44.05 3.08 -13.98
C LEU A 126 -45.21 2.12 -13.65
N ILE A 127 -45.10 1.35 -12.56
CA ILE A 127 -46.16 0.45 -12.11
C ILE A 127 -47.43 1.24 -11.74
N GLU A 128 -47.29 2.36 -11.03
CA GLU A 128 -48.44 3.22 -10.70
C GLU A 128 -49.07 3.85 -11.96
N PHE A 129 -48.26 4.31 -12.92
CA PHE A 129 -48.78 4.78 -14.21
C PHE A 129 -49.54 3.70 -15.00
N GLN A 130 -49.04 2.46 -14.98
CA GLN A 130 -49.73 1.31 -15.59
C GLN A 130 -51.06 1.05 -14.87
N LYS A 131 -51.11 1.14 -13.54
CA LYS A 131 -52.34 0.97 -12.76
C LYS A 131 -53.39 2.03 -13.07
N ILE A 132 -52.98 3.29 -13.21
CA ILE A 132 -53.88 4.37 -13.65
C ILE A 132 -54.43 4.07 -15.05
N THR A 133 -53.58 3.64 -15.98
CA THR A 133 -53.98 3.28 -17.34
C THR A 133 -54.96 2.09 -17.36
N MET A 134 -54.73 1.09 -16.52
CA MET A 134 -55.67 -0.02 -16.33
C MET A 134 -57.01 0.46 -15.78
N GLY A 135 -57.00 1.38 -14.80
CA GLY A 135 -58.22 2.00 -14.28
C GLY A 135 -59.02 2.74 -15.34
N ILE A 136 -58.36 3.49 -16.22
CA ILE A 136 -59.04 4.18 -17.33
C ILE A 136 -59.68 3.17 -18.30
N LYS A 137 -58.96 2.10 -18.66
CA LYS A 137 -59.50 1.04 -19.52
C LYS A 137 -60.70 0.33 -18.88
N ASP A 138 -60.65 0.04 -17.59
CA ASP A 138 -61.75 -0.57 -16.84
C ASP A 138 -62.97 0.37 -16.78
N LEU A 139 -62.76 1.66 -16.51
CA LEU A 139 -63.84 2.66 -16.53
C LEU A 139 -64.51 2.76 -17.91
N MET A 140 -63.72 2.78 -18.99
CA MET A 140 -64.26 2.76 -20.35
C MET A 140 -65.05 1.48 -20.63
N GLY A 141 -64.51 0.31 -20.25
CA GLY A 141 -65.20 -0.97 -20.40
C GLY A 141 -66.54 -1.01 -19.66
N LYS A 142 -66.58 -0.53 -18.40
CA LYS A 142 -67.81 -0.42 -17.60
C LYS A 142 -68.82 0.55 -18.23
N THR A 143 -68.35 1.68 -18.77
CA THR A 143 -69.22 2.66 -19.43
C THR A 143 -69.88 2.06 -20.67
N VAL A 144 -69.10 1.36 -21.52
CA VAL A 144 -69.64 0.64 -22.68
C VAL A 144 -70.60 -0.47 -22.26
N GLY A 145 -70.28 -1.20 -21.19
CA GLY A 145 -71.13 -2.24 -20.63
C GLY A 145 -72.50 -1.71 -20.19
N ILE A 146 -72.53 -0.61 -19.43
CA ILE A 146 -73.76 0.05 -18.98
C ILE A 146 -74.58 0.56 -20.18
N LEU A 147 -73.93 1.18 -21.16
CA LEU A 147 -74.63 1.66 -22.36
C LEU A 147 -75.25 0.49 -23.14
N THR A 148 -74.52 -0.61 -23.30
CA THR A 148 -74.96 -1.80 -24.04
C THR A 148 -76.12 -2.48 -23.32
N THR A 149 -76.08 -2.62 -21.99
CA THR A 149 -77.20 -3.20 -21.24
C THR A 149 -78.45 -2.31 -21.32
N LEU A 150 -78.30 -0.99 -21.25
CA LEU A 150 -79.42 -0.06 -21.46
C LEU A 150 -80.03 -0.21 -22.85
N LEU A 151 -79.21 -0.33 -23.90
CA LEU A 151 -79.69 -0.56 -25.26
C LEU A 151 -80.49 -1.86 -25.38
N TYR A 152 -79.97 -2.97 -24.86
CA TYR A 152 -80.69 -4.25 -24.89
C TYR A 152 -81.95 -4.26 -24.02
N VAL A 153 -81.99 -3.51 -22.92
CA VAL A 153 -83.21 -3.34 -22.11
C VAL A 153 -84.27 -2.59 -22.91
N VAL A 154 -83.91 -1.49 -23.58
CA VAL A 154 -84.85 -0.74 -24.43
C VAL A 154 -85.37 -1.62 -25.56
N ASP A 155 -84.48 -2.31 -26.28
CA ASP A 155 -84.85 -3.23 -27.36
C ASP A 155 -85.80 -4.34 -26.86
N GLY A 156 -85.47 -4.99 -25.74
CA GLY A 156 -86.32 -5.98 -25.10
C GLY A 156 -87.70 -5.44 -24.68
N THR A 157 -87.78 -4.19 -24.20
CA THR A 157 -89.08 -3.57 -23.87
C THR A 157 -89.92 -3.31 -25.12
N VAL A 158 -89.31 -2.88 -26.23
CA VAL A 158 -90.00 -2.69 -27.51
C VAL A 158 -90.53 -4.02 -28.03
N MET A 159 -89.69 -5.07 -28.07
CA MET A 159 -90.12 -6.41 -28.49
C MET A 159 -91.24 -6.97 -27.60
N THR A 160 -91.20 -6.70 -26.29
CA THR A 160 -92.25 -7.11 -25.35
C THR A 160 -93.56 -6.36 -25.61
N MET A 161 -93.50 -5.06 -25.91
CA MET A 161 -94.66 -4.26 -26.29
C MET A 161 -95.27 -4.74 -27.61
N GLU A 162 -94.46 -5.01 -28.62
CA GLU A 162 -94.93 -5.57 -29.90
C GLU A 162 -95.57 -6.95 -29.70
N SER A 163 -94.96 -7.81 -28.89
CA SER A 163 -95.49 -9.14 -28.57
C SER A 163 -96.82 -9.05 -27.79
N GLY A 164 -96.94 -8.13 -26.84
CA GLY A 164 -98.18 -7.88 -26.10
C GLY A 164 -99.30 -7.31 -26.97
N TRP A 165 -98.95 -6.41 -27.90
CA TRP A 165 -99.87 -5.84 -28.88
C TRP A 165 -100.38 -6.89 -29.87
N ASN A 166 -99.50 -7.78 -30.34
CA ASN A 166 -99.86 -8.88 -31.25
C ASN A 166 -100.55 -10.06 -30.54
N GLY A 167 -100.37 -10.18 -29.22
CA GLY A 167 -100.98 -11.21 -28.39
C GLY A 167 -102.45 -10.98 -28.02
N PRO A 168 -103.04 -11.86 -27.19
CA PRO A 168 -104.44 -11.81 -26.79
C PRO A 168 -104.90 -10.46 -26.21
N PRO A 169 -104.13 -9.76 -25.34
CA PRO A 169 -104.52 -8.46 -24.81
C PRO A 169 -104.70 -7.38 -25.89
N GLY A 170 -103.77 -7.27 -26.84
CA GLY A 170 -103.88 -6.27 -27.92
C GLY A 170 -104.93 -6.62 -28.97
N GLN A 171 -105.26 -7.91 -29.14
CA GLN A 171 -106.43 -8.32 -29.95
C GLN A 171 -107.75 -7.88 -29.30
N LEU A 172 -107.89 -8.00 -27.98
CA LEU A 172 -109.07 -7.53 -27.25
C LEU A 172 -109.26 -6.01 -27.33
N VAL A 173 -108.17 -5.22 -27.22
CA VAL A 173 -108.24 -3.76 -27.38
C VAL A 173 -108.72 -3.38 -28.79
N ARG A 174 -108.22 -4.06 -29.82
CA ARG A 174 -108.65 -3.85 -31.21
C ARG A 174 -110.11 -4.25 -31.42
N SER A 175 -110.59 -5.33 -30.80
CA SER A 175 -111.99 -5.75 -30.94
C SER A 175 -112.98 -4.81 -30.24
N ILE A 176 -112.59 -4.18 -29.13
CA ILE A 176 -113.44 -3.22 -28.40
C ILE A 176 -113.46 -1.86 -29.10
N GLY A 177 -112.36 -1.43 -29.74
CA GLY A 177 -112.31 -0.18 -30.52
C GLY A 177 -113.06 -0.23 -31.86
N HIS A 178 -113.61 -1.39 -32.23
CA HIS A 178 -114.43 -1.60 -33.43
C HIS A 178 -115.94 -1.72 -33.14
N ILE A 179 -116.38 -1.37 -31.92
CA ILE A 179 -117.79 -1.14 -31.53
C ILE A 179 -118.01 0.37 -31.40
#